data_AF-A0A2D5AF82-F1
#
_entry.id   AF-A0A2D5AF82-F1
#
_cell.length_a   1.000
_cell.length_b   1.000
_cell.length_c   1.000
_cell.angle_alpha   90.00
_cell.angle_beta   90.00
_cell.angle_gamma   90.00
#
_symmetry.space_group_name_H-M   'P 1'
#
loop_
_entity.id
_entity.type
_entity.pdbx_description
1 polymer ?
#
loop_
_entity_poly.entity_id
_entity_poly.type
_entity_poly.pdbx_seq_one_letter_code
_entity_poly.pdbx_strand_id
1 'polypeptide(L)'
;MWAPKTWQGRALAAMMPVKVHWILAPMSDVKGRGRESLRSFEQGMTNATVTQATEDELRAIVHAAQQAKSRITLCAWEERRKFVHVHAPFKTSPFPDRDVHYMHRYFAYFAKTAGTQGTS
;
A
#
# COMPACT_ATOMS: atom_id res chain seq x y z
N MET A 1 -0.80 -1.01 1.56
CA MET A 1 -2.14 -1.39 2.05
C MET A 1 -2.14 -1.32 3.56
N TRP A 2 -3.21 -0.80 4.17
CA TRP A 2 -3.44 -0.90 5.61
C TRP A 2 -4.33 -2.12 5.89
N ALA A 3 -3.73 -3.17 6.44
CA ALA A 3 -4.38 -4.46 6.67
C ALA A 3 -3.81 -5.07 7.96
N PRO A 4 -4.33 -4.69 9.15
CA PRO A 4 -3.76 -5.10 10.44
C PRO A 4 -3.78 -6.62 10.68
N LYS A 5 -4.63 -7.38 9.99
CA LYS A 5 -4.67 -8.85 10.06
C LYS A 5 -4.20 -9.46 8.74
N THR A 6 -3.39 -10.51 8.81
CA THR A 6 -2.81 -11.18 7.63
C THR A 6 -3.86 -11.65 6.62
N TRP A 7 -5.01 -12.14 7.09
CA TRP A 7 -6.11 -12.58 6.23
C TRP A 7 -6.73 -11.43 5.41
N GLN A 8 -6.72 -10.19 5.90
CA GLN A 8 -7.28 -9.03 5.19
C GLN A 8 -6.46 -8.72 3.93
N GLY A 9 -5.13 -8.83 4.03
CA GLY A 9 -4.24 -8.71 2.88
C GLY A 9 -4.53 -9.80 1.83
N ARG A 10 -4.69 -11.05 2.27
CA ARG A 10 -5.03 -12.18 1.38
C ARG A 10 -6.39 -12.01 0.70
N ALA A 11 -7.41 -11.60 1.46
CA ALA A 11 -8.75 -11.35 0.92
C ALA A 11 -8.72 -10.26 -0.15
N LEU A 12 -8.01 -9.16 0.10
CA LEU A 12 -7.86 -8.09 -0.88
C LEU A 12 -7.14 -8.56 -2.15
N ALA A 13 -6.06 -9.33 -2.01
CA ALA A 13 -5.33 -9.87 -3.15
C ALA A 13 -6.20 -10.82 -4.00
N ALA A 14 -7.03 -11.65 -3.37
CA ALA A 14 -7.94 -12.57 -4.04
C ALA A 14 -9.04 -11.86 -4.86
N MET A 15 -9.40 -10.63 -4.50
CA MET A 15 -10.43 -9.84 -5.18
C MET A 15 -9.90 -9.05 -6.38
N MET A 16 -8.59 -9.01 -6.60
CA MET A 16 -8.01 -8.27 -7.71
C MET A 16 -8.25 -9.02 -9.04
N PRO A 17 -8.61 -8.31 -10.12
CA PRO A 17 -8.83 -8.93 -11.44
C PRO A 17 -7.53 -9.33 -12.15
N VAL A 18 -6.39 -9.21 -11.46
CA VAL A 18 -5.05 -9.47 -11.98
C VAL A 18 -4.25 -10.25 -10.94
N LYS A 19 -3.21 -10.97 -11.39
CA LYS A 19 -2.29 -11.66 -10.48
C LYS A 19 -1.59 -10.64 -9.57
N VAL A 20 -1.61 -10.92 -8.27
CA VAL A 20 -1.00 -10.08 -7.24
C VAL A 20 0.32 -10.70 -6.80
N HIS A 21 1.40 -9.93 -6.95
CA HIS A 21 2.71 -10.25 -6.42
C HIS A 21 2.92 -9.52 -5.09
N TRP A 22 3.19 -10.27 -4.02
CA TRP A 22 3.57 -9.68 -2.74
C TRP A 22 5.05 -9.32 -2.77
N ILE A 23 5.38 -8.04 -2.60
CA ILE A 23 6.78 -7.61 -2.54
C ILE A 23 7.43 -8.24 -1.31
N LEU A 24 8.43 -9.10 -1.55
CA LEU A 24 9.15 -9.85 -0.53
C LEU A 24 10.38 -9.10 -0.02
N ALA A 25 10.98 -8.22 -0.84
CA ALA A 25 12.13 -7.42 -0.43
C ALA A 25 11.78 -6.57 0.81
N PRO A 26 12.65 -6.52 1.84
CA PRO A 26 12.38 -5.76 3.07
C PRO A 26 12.12 -4.27 2.79
N MET A 27 11.29 -3.61 3.61
CA MET A 27 11.02 -2.16 3.48
C MET A 27 12.30 -1.31 3.47
N SER A 28 13.36 -1.74 4.17
CA SER A 28 14.67 -1.09 4.18
C SER A 28 15.43 -1.19 2.86
N ASP A 29 15.13 -2.16 1.99
CA ASP A 29 15.79 -2.34 0.70
C ASP A 29 15.00 -1.69 -0.45
N VAL A 30 15.01 -0.36 -0.50
CA VAL A 30 14.30 0.42 -1.52
C VAL A 30 14.66 0.00 -2.94
N LYS A 31 15.95 -0.27 -3.21
CA LYS A 31 16.42 -0.68 -4.55
C LYS A 31 15.96 -2.09 -4.91
N GLY A 32 16.02 -3.03 -3.97
CA GLY A 32 15.49 -4.39 -4.15
C GLY A 32 14.00 -4.38 -4.43
N ARG A 33 13.23 -3.61 -3.65
CA ARG A 33 11.78 -3.42 -3.85
C ARG A 33 11.45 -2.81 -5.20
N GLY A 34 12.22 -1.81 -5.65
CA GLY A 34 12.09 -1.21 -6.97
C GLY A 34 12.30 -2.23 -8.10
N ARG A 35 13.38 -3.01 -8.04
CA ARG A 35 13.68 -4.07 -9.02
C ARG A 35 12.62 -5.17 -9.04
N GLU A 36 12.20 -5.64 -7.86
CA GLU A 36 11.16 -6.65 -7.73
C GLU A 36 9.81 -6.17 -8.28
N SER A 37 9.46 -4.91 -7.97
CA SER A 37 8.24 -4.28 -8.48
C SER A 37 8.25 -4.18 -10.00
N LEU A 38 9.37 -3.74 -10.59
CA LEU A 38 9.53 -3.62 -12.03
C LEU A 38 9.43 -4.99 -12.72
N ARG A 39 10.18 -6.00 -12.23
CA ARG A 39 10.15 -7.37 -12.78
C ARG A 39 8.74 -7.96 -12.78
N SER A 40 8.00 -7.77 -11.69
CA SER A 40 6.64 -8.29 -11.54
C SER A 40 5.66 -7.57 -12.46
N PHE A 41 5.83 -6.25 -12.62
CA PHE A 41 5.04 -5.44 -13.55
C PHE A 41 5.27 -5.86 -15.00
N GLU A 42 6.52 -6.12 -15.41
CA GLU A 42 6.87 -6.64 -16.74
C GLU A 42 6.23 -8.01 -17.03
N GLN A 43 5.89 -8.78 -15.98
CA GLN A 43 5.19 -10.05 -16.07
C GLN A 43 3.65 -9.90 -16.02
N GLY A 44 3.13 -8.66 -16.07
CA GLY A 44 1.69 -8.38 -16.04
C GLY A 44 1.05 -8.53 -14.67
N MET A 45 1.83 -8.49 -13.59
CA MET A 45 1.33 -8.60 -12.21
C MET A 45 1.18 -7.22 -11.57
N THR A 46 0.23 -7.09 -10.65
CA THR A 46 0.17 -5.95 -9.74
C THR A 46 0.98 -6.25 -8.48
N ASN A 47 1.68 -5.24 -7.98
CA ASN A 47 2.46 -5.37 -6.76
C ASN A 47 1.62 -5.02 -5.53
N ALA A 48 1.83 -5.76 -4.45
CA ALA A 48 1.15 -5.57 -3.17
C ALA A 48 2.16 -5.50 -2.03
N THR A 49 1.95 -4.56 -1.13
CA THR A 49 2.67 -4.47 0.15
C THR A 49 1.74 -3.99 1.25
N VAL A 50 1.86 -4.58 2.44
CA VAL A 50 1.28 -4.04 3.67
C VAL A 50 2.22 -2.98 4.23
N THR A 51 1.69 -2.00 4.96
CA THR A 51 2.45 -0.94 5.62
C THR A 51 1.79 -0.60 6.95
N GLN A 52 2.59 -0.20 7.93
CA GLN A 52 2.16 0.44 9.17
C GLN A 52 2.00 1.96 9.02
N ALA A 53 2.12 2.48 7.79
CA ALA A 53 2.01 3.88 7.45
C ALA A 53 3.01 4.78 8.18
N THR A 54 4.18 4.27 8.58
CA THR A 54 5.29 5.10 9.07
C THR A 54 5.85 5.93 7.92
N GLU A 55 6.43 7.09 8.22
CA GLU A 55 6.96 7.98 7.18
C GLU A 55 8.00 7.27 6.29
N ASP A 56 8.92 6.53 6.90
CA ASP A 56 9.98 5.79 6.21
C ASP A 56 9.43 4.72 5.25
N GLU A 57 8.43 3.95 5.68
CA GLU A 57 7.80 2.94 4.82
C GLU A 57 7.09 3.60 3.64
N LEU A 58 6.36 4.68 3.89
CA LEU A 58 5.64 5.40 2.84
C LEU A 58 6.62 6.01 1.84
N ARG A 59 7.72 6.59 2.32
CA ARG A 59 8.79 7.13 1.48
C ARG A 59 9.44 6.05 0.62
N ALA A 60 9.73 4.87 1.20
CA ALA A 60 10.25 3.72 0.46
C ALA A 60 9.29 3.26 -0.65
N ILE A 61 7.97 3.22 -0.37
CA ILE A 61 6.95 2.87 -1.36
C ILE A 61 6.90 3.89 -2.50
N VAL A 62 6.90 5.20 -2.19
CA VAL A 62 6.89 6.27 -3.20
C VAL A 62 8.12 6.17 -4.10
N HIS A 63 9.32 5.99 -3.53
CA HIS A 63 10.54 5.87 -4.33
C HIS A 63 10.56 4.62 -5.21
N ALA A 64 10.12 3.48 -4.70
CA ALA A 64 10.02 2.26 -5.51
C ALA A 64 9.04 2.45 -6.69
N ALA A 65 7.91 3.11 -6.46
CA ALA A 65 6.93 3.41 -7.51
C ALA A 65 7.48 4.40 -8.55
N GLN A 66 8.21 5.43 -8.12
CA GLN A 66 8.88 6.37 -9.01
C GLN A 66 9.90 5.66 -9.91
N GLN A 67 10.75 4.81 -9.34
CA GLN A 67 11.74 4.03 -10.10
C GLN A 67 11.10 3.10 -11.12
N ALA A 68 10.00 2.45 -10.74
CA ALA A 68 9.24 1.57 -11.62
C ALA A 68 8.31 2.34 -12.60
N LYS A 69 8.23 3.67 -12.49
CA LYS A 69 7.25 4.52 -13.22
C LYS A 69 5.81 4.02 -13.07
N SER A 70 5.47 3.45 -11.91
CA SER A 70 4.19 2.81 -11.65
C SER A 70 3.19 3.79 -11.00
N ARG A 71 1.90 3.43 -11.08
CA ARG A 71 0.85 4.11 -10.30
C ARG A 71 0.69 3.43 -8.94
N ILE A 72 0.33 4.21 -7.93
CA ILE A 72 0.02 3.72 -6.60
C ILE A 72 -1.50 3.67 -6.43
N THR A 73 -1.99 2.57 -5.88
CA THR A 73 -3.37 2.42 -5.40
C THR A 73 -3.32 2.17 -3.89
N LEU A 74 -3.97 3.02 -3.11
CA LEU A 74 -4.06 2.81 -1.66
C LEU A 74 -5.29 1.98 -1.36
N CYS A 75 -5.10 0.95 -0.53
CA CYS A 75 -6.20 0.15 -0.04
C CYS A 75 -6.11 0.03 1.48
N ALA A 76 -7.26 0.08 2.15
CA ALA A 76 -7.36 -0.06 3.59
C ALA A 76 -8.56 -0.91 3.98
N TRP A 77 -8.38 -1.78 4.97
CA TRP A 77 -9.49 -2.46 5.62
C TRP A 77 -10.22 -1.49 6.56
N GLU A 78 -11.53 -1.36 6.40
CA GLU A 78 -12.39 -0.54 7.25
C GLU A 78 -13.06 -1.44 8.30
N GLU A 79 -12.63 -1.29 9.56
CA GLU A 79 -12.99 -2.20 10.64
C GLU A 79 -14.46 -2.07 11.08
N ARG A 80 -15.12 -0.92 10.89
CA ARG A 80 -16.51 -0.71 11.32
C ARG A 80 -17.50 -1.47 10.43
N ARG A 81 -17.38 -1.31 9.12
CA ARG A 81 -18.31 -1.90 8.13
C ARG A 81 -17.76 -3.17 7.47
N LYS A 82 -16.55 -3.61 7.84
CA LYS A 82 -15.91 -4.85 7.37
C LYS A 82 -15.78 -4.94 5.84
N PHE A 83 -15.35 -3.86 5.21
CA PHE A 83 -15.09 -3.81 3.76
C PHE A 83 -13.69 -3.25 3.47
N VAL A 84 -13.23 -3.43 2.23
CA VAL A 84 -11.99 -2.81 1.77
C VAL A 84 -12.31 -1.52 1.04
N HIS A 85 -11.72 -0.42 1.51
CA HIS A 85 -11.70 0.83 0.80
C HIS A 85 -10.53 0.84 -0.20
N VAL A 86 -10.82 1.13 -1.46
CA VAL A 86 -9.82 1.23 -2.54
C VAL A 86 -9.83 2.65 -3.07
N HIS A 87 -8.70 3.34 -2.99
CA HIS A 87 -8.54 4.67 -3.55
C HIS A 87 -8.31 4.59 -5.07
N ALA A 88 -8.67 5.64 -5.82
CA ALA A 88 -8.32 5.74 -7.23
C ALA A 88 -6.78 5.69 -7.43
N PRO A 89 -6.28 5.01 -8.47
CA PRO A 89 -4.85 4.99 -8.75
C PRO A 89 -4.31 6.40 -9.05
N PHE A 90 -3.14 6.74 -8.52
CA PHE A 90 -2.46 8.01 -8.79
C PHE A 90 -1.00 7.81 -9.22
N LYS A 91 -0.46 8.76 -9.97
CA LYS A 91 0.98 8.81 -10.30
C LYS A 91 1.71 9.48 -9.15
N THR A 92 2.89 8.99 -8.81
CA THR A 92 3.80 9.69 -7.90
C THR A 92 4.16 11.05 -8.47
N SER A 93 4.15 12.08 -7.63
CA SER A 93 4.51 13.44 -8.00
C SER A 93 6.04 13.64 -7.96
N PRO A 94 6.55 14.78 -8.48
CA PRO A 94 7.93 15.20 -8.28
C PRO A 94 8.28 15.54 -6.82
N PHE A 95 7.31 15.55 -5.91
CA PHE A 95 7.46 15.98 -4.52
C PHE A 95 7.10 14.82 -3.57
N PRO A 96 8.05 13.92 -3.26
CA PRO A 96 7.79 12.72 -2.46
C PRO A 96 7.15 13.01 -1.10
N ASP A 97 7.53 14.11 -0.43
CA ASP A 97 6.98 14.47 0.88
C ASP A 97 5.48 14.75 0.84
N ARG A 98 4.99 15.34 -0.27
CA ARG A 98 3.56 15.57 -0.49
C ARG A 98 2.82 14.25 -0.63
N ASP A 99 3.38 13.31 -1.40
CA ASP A 99 2.79 11.99 -1.62
C ASP A 99 2.74 11.20 -0.31
N VAL A 100 3.85 11.21 0.45
CA VAL A 100 3.94 10.58 1.77
C VAL A 100 2.92 11.17 2.73
N HIS A 101 2.82 12.50 2.82
CA HIS A 101 1.84 13.16 3.68
C HIS A 101 0.40 12.78 3.30
N TYR A 102 0.11 12.72 2.00
CA TYR A 102 -1.20 12.29 1.49
C TYR A 102 -1.50 10.83 1.85
N MET A 103 -0.56 9.91 1.62
CA MET A 103 -0.71 8.49 1.97
C MET A 103 -0.89 8.30 3.48
N HIS A 104 -0.12 9.03 4.30
CA HIS A 104 -0.24 9.01 5.75
C HIS A 104 -1.64 9.45 6.19
N ARG A 105 -2.15 10.58 5.68
CA ARG A 105 -3.51 11.05 5.96
C ARG A 105 -4.57 10.01 5.60
N TYR A 106 -4.41 9.34 4.45
CA TYR A 106 -5.32 8.29 4.02
C TYR A 106 -5.35 7.14 5.02
N PHE A 107 -4.19 6.59 5.42
CA PHE A 107 -4.15 5.47 6.35
C PHE A 107 -4.51 5.84 7.80
N ALA A 108 -4.21 7.07 8.24
CA ALA A 108 -4.54 7.56 9.57
C ALA A 108 -6.05 7.57 9.85
N TYR A 109 -6.87 7.80 8.82
CA TYR A 109 -8.34 7.67 8.92
C TYR A 109 -8.74 6.25 9.37
N PHE A 110 -8.21 5.23 8.69
CA PHE A 110 -8.55 3.82 8.95
C PHE A 110 -7.92 3.29 10.25
N ALA A 111 -6.75 3.79 10.62
CA ALA A 111 -6.11 3.47 11.90
C ALA A 111 -6.97 3.96 13.09
N LYS A 112 -7.49 5.20 13.03
CA LYS A 112 -8.36 5.75 14.08
C LYS A 112 -9.66 4.96 14.21
N THR A 113 -10.31 4.63 13.09
CA THR A 113 -11.56 3.87 13.10
C THR A 113 -11.39 2.44 13.64
N ALA A 114 -10.20 1.85 13.49
CA ALA A 114 -9.89 0.55 14.09
C ALA A 114 -9.75 0.64 15.62
N GLY A 115 -9.17 1.72 16.16
CA GLY A 115 -8.98 1.93 17.60
C GLY A 115 -10.22 2.39 18.37
N THR A 116 -11.23 2.93 17.69
CA THR A 116 -12.45 3.47 18.34
C THR A 116 -13.38 2.36 18.86
N GLN A 117 -13.10 1.08 18.58
CA GLN A 117 -13.88 -0.07 19.08
C GLN A 117 -13.54 -0.45 20.55
N GLY A 118 -12.67 0.29 21.24
CA GLY A 118 -12.27 0.01 22.62
C GLY A 118 -13.05 0.76 23.71
N THR A 119 -13.98 1.64 23.36
CA THR A 119 -14.76 2.43 24.33
C THR A 119 -16.23 2.43 23.92
N SER A 120 -16.96 1.39 24.30
CA SER A 120 -18.42 1.31 24.27
C SER A 120 -18.88 0.35 25.34
#